data_AF-A0A967SY64-F1
#
_entry.id   AF-A0A967SY64-F1
#
_cell.length_a   1.000
_cell.length_b   1.000
_cell.length_c   1.000
_cell.angle_alpha   90.00
_cell.angle_beta   90.00
_cell.angle_gamma   90.00
#
_symmetry.space_group_name_H-M   'P 1'
#
loop_
_entity.id
_entity.type
_entity.pdbx_description
1 polymer ?
#
loop_
_entity_poly.entity_id
_entity_poly.type
_entity_poly.pdbx_seq_one_letter_code
_entity_poly.pdbx_strand_id
1 'polypeptide(L)'
;MQEQNEHNSTEHRTETSVPRVVLNHLGGSKKGASDKFPLSRFKEIKIGRGSASDIRYDPDDDDLVSRSHAKIRQDSQDPGRFTIMDLGSRNGTYVNKQRVTSEHVIHPGDKIQFGPGGPELEFDITPRPSTRTRKTRLATERFTGSSTTRSAPYDFSEPEALHQPGFGTSVGRNTVVQLIEKARGETRKLVAAGILVIIAAVGVYLFVERPGITKEIQAKVTTQAPGPPKAPKTLTSVQIAERYKKSLVLLRLQWHLKDTETGELIYHIRVKHEEDVHIPIYHRLDDDTFVPVLVLASSPLRNEYSKPIGGGVWGTGFIVDEDGFILTNHHVAAPWNSEIELPKGTSYKRDSNTGELKPDFRYQVNAQRWLPKKMNTWDGNKINRKAVEGTFQFFDVTFADTDLRVPAKIVRVSNKHDVALIKVDVPEDVTVAPYMTKADSIRMGRDPVEGETVYLMGYPAMQQLLELRRTESSDLSNRGAETNIVPSPTIVSAVIGRKVEKDAHPVTGPRSFALGEYYLIDGLMLGSGASGGPVFDEYGTVIGIYTADLLIDKVGATLVVPMKFGDELIQGGG
;
A
#
# COMPACT_ATOMS: atom_id res chain seq x y z
N MET A 1 -60.60 45.13 -47.61
CA MET A 1 -59.69 43.97 -47.68
C MET A 1 -58.96 43.93 -46.34
N GLN A 2 -59.45 43.26 -45.29
CA GLN A 2 -59.86 41.83 -45.16
C GLN A 2 -58.74 40.89 -45.59
N GLU A 3 -58.33 39.85 -44.85
CA GLU A 3 -58.77 39.23 -43.57
C GLU A 3 -57.52 38.97 -42.68
N GLN A 4 -57.53 38.98 -41.33
CA GLN A 4 -58.12 38.02 -40.36
C GLN A 4 -57.62 36.56 -40.47
N ASN A 5 -56.71 36.18 -39.55
CA ASN A 5 -56.87 35.06 -38.61
C ASN A 5 -55.76 35.13 -37.54
N GLU A 6 -56.13 35.45 -36.29
CA GLU A 6 -56.27 34.51 -35.16
C GLU A 6 -54.93 34.20 -34.47
N HIS A 7 -54.60 34.93 -33.41
CA HIS A 7 -54.81 34.48 -32.02
C HIS A 7 -54.14 33.14 -31.70
N ASN A 8 -52.94 33.22 -31.14
CA ASN A 8 -52.72 32.50 -29.90
C ASN A 8 -51.98 33.40 -28.90
N SER A 9 -52.52 33.46 -27.69
CA SER A 9 -52.01 34.29 -26.60
C SER A 9 -50.67 33.74 -26.11
N THR A 10 -49.71 34.61 -25.85
CA THR A 10 -48.63 34.27 -24.91
C THR A 10 -48.37 35.47 -24.02
N GLU A 11 -48.61 35.29 -22.73
CA GLU A 11 -48.52 36.34 -21.73
C GLU A 11 -47.13 37.00 -21.78
N HIS A 12 -47.07 38.31 -22.07
CA HIS A 12 -45.91 39.10 -21.68
C HIS A 12 -45.99 39.36 -20.17
N ARG A 13 -45.84 38.27 -19.39
CA ARG A 13 -45.37 38.39 -18.02
C ARG A 13 -44.01 39.07 -18.09
N THR A 14 -43.87 40.16 -17.37
CA THR A 14 -42.57 40.51 -16.81
C THR A 14 -42.14 39.34 -15.93
N GLU A 15 -41.35 38.41 -16.47
CA GLU A 15 -40.65 37.43 -15.63
C GLU A 15 -39.79 38.25 -14.66
N THR A 16 -40.22 38.28 -13.39
CA THR A 16 -39.32 38.50 -12.26
C THR A 16 -38.21 37.49 -12.43
N SER A 17 -37.05 37.94 -12.95
CA SER A 17 -36.06 37.07 -13.57
C SER A 17 -35.57 36.06 -12.54
N VAL A 18 -36.13 34.84 -12.58
CA VAL A 18 -35.85 33.81 -11.58
C VAL A 18 -34.35 33.59 -11.59
N PRO A 19 -33.65 33.76 -10.45
CA PRO A 19 -32.20 33.68 -10.44
C PRO A 19 -31.75 32.33 -11.01
N ARG A 20 -30.72 32.35 -11.87
CA ARG A 20 -30.17 31.16 -12.51
C ARG A 20 -28.66 31.13 -12.36
N VAL A 21 -28.12 29.95 -12.07
CA VAL A 21 -26.71 29.65 -12.37
C VAL A 21 -26.60 29.44 -13.87
N VAL A 22 -25.59 30.05 -14.48
CA VAL A 22 -25.29 29.97 -15.92
C VAL A 22 -23.85 29.53 -16.06
N LEU A 23 -23.62 28.49 -16.87
CA LEU A 23 -22.30 27.92 -17.13
C LEU A 23 -22.02 28.07 -18.63
N ASN A 24 -21.16 29.03 -18.98
CA ASN A 24 -20.86 29.38 -20.36
C ASN A 24 -19.59 28.65 -20.83
N HIS A 25 -19.69 27.80 -21.85
CA HIS A 25 -18.58 26.98 -22.31
C HIS A 25 -17.68 27.76 -23.28
N LEU A 26 -16.42 27.97 -22.90
CA LEU A 26 -15.43 28.74 -23.65
C LEU A 26 -14.48 27.86 -24.48
N GLY A 27 -14.39 26.56 -24.16
CA GLY A 27 -13.57 25.57 -24.87
C GLY A 27 -14.11 24.13 -24.76
N GLY A 28 -13.42 23.19 -25.40
CA GLY A 28 -13.84 21.78 -25.54
C GLY A 28 -14.98 21.57 -26.54
N SER A 29 -15.50 20.34 -26.61
CA SER A 29 -16.63 19.97 -27.50
C SER A 29 -17.88 20.85 -27.35
N LYS A 30 -18.08 21.45 -26.17
CA LYS A 30 -19.24 22.29 -25.83
C LYS A 30 -19.04 23.79 -26.13
N LYS A 31 -17.92 24.20 -26.74
CA LYS A 31 -17.56 25.62 -26.95
C LYS A 31 -18.69 26.43 -27.60
N GLY A 32 -19.09 27.52 -26.94
CA GLY A 32 -20.16 28.43 -27.37
C GLY A 32 -21.55 28.11 -26.81
N ALA A 33 -21.72 26.96 -26.13
CA ALA A 33 -22.97 26.61 -25.45
C ALA A 33 -23.07 27.24 -24.05
N SER A 34 -24.29 27.32 -23.50
CA SER A 34 -24.55 27.79 -22.14
C SER A 34 -25.60 26.91 -21.44
N ASP A 35 -25.21 26.21 -20.38
CA ASP A 35 -26.14 25.47 -19.53
C ASP A 35 -26.72 26.38 -18.43
N LYS A 36 -28.04 26.31 -18.19
CA LYS A 36 -28.78 27.26 -17.33
C LYS A 36 -29.67 26.54 -16.31
N PHE A 37 -29.41 26.74 -15.03
CA PHE A 37 -30.05 26.02 -13.93
C PHE A 37 -30.78 26.99 -12.98
N PRO A 38 -32.07 26.81 -12.67
CA PRO A 38 -32.79 27.63 -11.69
C PRO A 38 -32.14 27.54 -10.30
N LEU A 39 -31.78 28.69 -9.72
CA LEU A 39 -31.07 28.78 -8.43
C LEU A 39 -31.85 28.10 -7.29
N SER A 40 -33.18 28.14 -7.34
CA SER A 40 -34.08 27.50 -6.38
C SER A 40 -34.05 25.96 -6.38
N ARG A 41 -33.44 25.34 -7.40
CA ARG A 41 -33.28 23.88 -7.52
C ARG A 41 -31.81 23.45 -7.65
N PHE A 42 -30.88 24.41 -7.67
CA PHE A 42 -29.46 24.11 -7.68
C PHE A 42 -29.05 23.53 -6.32
N LYS A 43 -28.25 22.47 -6.33
CA LYS A 43 -27.65 21.89 -5.12
C LYS A 43 -26.23 21.41 -5.42
N GLU A 44 -26.12 20.54 -6.41
CA GLU A 44 -24.88 19.99 -6.94
C GLU A 44 -25.05 19.76 -8.45
N ILE A 45 -23.98 19.97 -9.22
CA ILE A 45 -23.86 19.63 -10.63
C ILE A 45 -22.51 18.95 -10.84
N LYS A 46 -22.52 17.76 -11.44
CA LYS A 46 -21.33 16.98 -11.78
C LYS A 46 -20.91 17.23 -13.22
N ILE A 47 -19.61 17.34 -13.43
CA ILE A 47 -18.98 17.68 -14.70
C ILE A 47 -17.95 16.60 -15.03
N GLY A 48 -17.97 16.09 -16.25
CA GLY A 48 -17.08 15.02 -16.69
C GLY A 48 -17.46 14.51 -18.08
N ARG A 49 -16.80 13.45 -18.56
CA ARG A 49 -17.18 12.78 -19.84
C ARG A 49 -18.02 11.50 -19.68
N GLY A 50 -18.23 11.06 -18.44
CA GLY A 50 -19.03 9.89 -18.11
C GLY A 50 -20.53 10.15 -18.22
N SER A 51 -21.30 9.08 -18.44
CA SER A 51 -22.78 9.14 -18.54
C SER A 51 -23.49 9.61 -17.28
N ALA A 52 -22.82 9.54 -16.11
CA ALA A 52 -23.33 10.00 -14.82
C ALA A 52 -22.98 11.48 -14.49
N SER A 53 -22.49 12.25 -15.47
CA SER A 53 -22.24 13.70 -15.32
C SER A 53 -23.42 14.50 -15.87
N ASP A 54 -23.93 15.46 -15.09
CA ASP A 54 -24.98 16.39 -15.52
C ASP A 54 -24.51 17.26 -16.70
N ILE A 55 -23.26 17.73 -16.64
CA ILE A 55 -22.57 18.38 -17.74
C ILE A 55 -21.58 17.38 -18.33
N ARG A 56 -22.01 16.75 -19.42
CA ARG A 56 -21.21 15.78 -20.16
C ARG A 56 -20.44 16.45 -21.29
N TYR A 57 -19.11 16.36 -21.20
CA TYR A 57 -18.14 16.59 -22.27
C TYR A 57 -17.97 15.31 -23.12
N ASP A 58 -17.47 15.46 -24.34
CA ASP A 58 -17.38 14.34 -25.27
C ASP A 58 -16.30 13.33 -24.82
N PRO A 59 -16.57 12.01 -24.89
CA PRO A 59 -15.63 11.02 -24.37
C PRO A 59 -14.33 10.89 -25.17
N ASP A 60 -14.31 11.29 -26.44
CA ASP A 60 -13.22 11.09 -27.39
C ASP A 60 -12.52 12.43 -27.72
N ASP A 61 -13.26 13.52 -27.92
CA ASP A 61 -12.70 14.87 -28.19
C ASP A 61 -12.15 15.57 -26.93
N ASP A 62 -12.71 15.32 -25.74
CA ASP A 62 -12.31 15.94 -24.48
C ASP A 62 -11.59 14.92 -23.55
N ASP A 63 -10.58 14.20 -24.07
CA ASP A 63 -9.84 13.14 -23.36
C ASP A 63 -9.20 13.59 -22.03
N LEU A 64 -8.81 14.88 -21.96
CA LEU A 64 -8.31 15.54 -20.76
C LEU A 64 -9.35 15.60 -19.62
N VAL A 65 -10.64 15.43 -19.93
CA VAL A 65 -11.72 15.45 -18.96
C VAL A 65 -11.95 14.03 -18.38
N SER A 66 -11.73 13.82 -17.08
CA SER A 66 -12.11 12.56 -16.42
C SER A 66 -13.60 12.23 -16.53
N ARG A 67 -13.96 10.95 -16.42
CA ARG A 67 -15.38 10.48 -16.50
C ARG A 67 -16.27 11.14 -15.43
N SER A 68 -15.71 11.34 -14.24
CA SER A 68 -16.20 12.25 -13.19
C SER A 68 -15.04 13.19 -12.89
N HIS A 69 -15.11 14.44 -13.31
CA HIS A 69 -13.97 15.37 -13.26
C HIS A 69 -14.09 16.35 -12.11
N ALA A 70 -15.21 17.05 -12.02
CA ALA A 70 -15.44 18.09 -11.03
C ALA A 70 -16.92 18.11 -10.62
N LYS A 71 -17.22 18.84 -9.56
CA LYS A 71 -18.58 19.25 -9.27
C LYS A 71 -18.66 20.66 -8.72
N ILE A 72 -19.72 21.36 -9.08
CA ILE A 72 -20.10 22.65 -8.51
C ILE A 72 -21.22 22.41 -7.50
N ARG A 73 -21.10 22.97 -6.30
CA ARG A 73 -22.05 22.85 -5.20
C ARG A 73 -22.45 24.23 -4.69
N GLN A 74 -23.70 24.36 -4.25
CA GLN A 74 -24.18 25.53 -3.50
C GLN A 74 -24.09 25.22 -2.01
N ASP A 75 -23.59 26.16 -1.21
CA ASP A 75 -23.51 26.02 0.24
C ASP A 75 -24.93 25.99 0.84
N SER A 76 -25.19 25.05 1.76
CA SER A 76 -26.52 24.88 2.36
C SER A 76 -26.82 25.90 3.46
N GLN A 77 -25.79 26.57 3.99
CA GLN A 77 -25.90 27.60 5.03
C GLN A 77 -25.80 29.03 4.45
N ASP A 78 -25.17 29.19 3.27
CA ASP A 78 -25.10 30.45 2.53
C ASP A 78 -25.49 30.24 1.06
N PRO A 79 -26.77 30.43 0.68
CA PRO A 79 -27.22 30.29 -0.70
C PRO A 79 -26.55 31.24 -1.71
N GLY A 80 -25.81 32.26 -1.27
CA GLY A 80 -25.00 33.11 -2.15
C GLY A 80 -23.64 32.50 -2.50
N ARG A 81 -23.21 31.44 -1.80
CA ARG A 81 -21.87 30.87 -1.89
C ARG A 81 -21.86 29.59 -2.73
N PHE A 82 -21.01 29.58 -3.74
CA PHE A 82 -20.77 28.44 -4.61
C PHE A 82 -19.35 27.95 -4.45
N THR A 83 -19.18 26.63 -4.55
CA THR A 83 -17.88 25.99 -4.51
C THR A 83 -17.72 25.04 -5.69
N ILE A 84 -16.49 24.92 -6.18
CA ILE A 84 -16.09 23.83 -7.06
C ILE A 84 -15.13 22.90 -6.32
N MET A 85 -15.26 21.61 -6.58
CA MET A 85 -14.32 20.59 -6.11
C MET A 85 -13.96 19.67 -7.26
N ASP A 86 -12.66 19.45 -7.44
CA ASP A 86 -12.14 18.40 -8.30
C ASP A 86 -12.48 17.02 -7.70
N LEU A 87 -12.93 16.08 -8.52
CA LEU A 87 -13.37 14.75 -8.09
C LEU A 87 -12.29 13.68 -8.29
N GLY A 88 -11.01 14.04 -8.08
CA GLY A 88 -9.88 13.15 -8.33
C GLY A 88 -9.60 13.02 -9.83
N SER A 89 -9.74 14.10 -10.60
CA SER A 89 -9.54 14.06 -12.03
C SER A 89 -8.07 13.86 -12.40
N ARG A 90 -7.83 13.15 -13.50
CA ARG A 90 -6.49 12.77 -13.97
C ARG A 90 -5.58 13.98 -14.20
N ASN A 91 -6.16 15.08 -14.67
CA ASN A 91 -5.43 16.29 -15.06
C ASN A 91 -5.67 17.47 -14.09
N GLY A 92 -6.73 17.43 -13.27
CA GLY A 92 -7.07 18.45 -12.29
C GLY A 92 -7.97 19.57 -12.84
N THR A 93 -8.81 20.09 -11.97
CA THR A 93 -9.61 21.30 -12.18
C THR A 93 -8.80 22.55 -11.83
N TYR A 94 -8.98 23.64 -12.57
CA TYR A 94 -8.28 24.92 -12.38
C TYR A 94 -9.30 26.05 -12.35
N VAL A 95 -9.26 26.93 -11.34
CA VAL A 95 -10.05 28.17 -11.27
C VAL A 95 -9.12 29.35 -11.55
N ASN A 96 -9.44 30.16 -12.56
CA ASN A 96 -8.63 31.29 -13.03
C ASN A 96 -7.14 30.91 -13.22
N LYS A 97 -6.91 29.75 -13.86
CA LYS A 97 -5.60 29.10 -14.07
C LYS A 97 -4.86 28.63 -12.81
N GLN A 98 -5.47 28.72 -11.62
CA GLN A 98 -4.92 28.17 -10.37
C GLN A 98 -5.54 26.80 -10.08
N ARG A 99 -4.72 25.76 -9.86
CA ARG A 99 -5.22 24.39 -9.65
C ARG A 99 -6.03 24.30 -8.34
N VAL A 100 -7.20 23.69 -8.42
CA VAL A 100 -8.07 23.37 -7.28
C VAL A 100 -7.54 22.12 -6.59
N THR A 101 -7.10 22.25 -5.34
CA THR A 101 -6.55 21.14 -4.52
C THR A 101 -7.46 20.72 -3.36
N SER A 102 -8.56 21.43 -3.17
CA SER A 102 -9.61 21.22 -2.16
C SER A 102 -10.87 21.91 -2.65
N GLU A 103 -11.99 21.80 -1.93
CA GLU A 103 -13.17 22.62 -2.22
C GLU A 103 -12.80 24.13 -2.26
N HIS A 104 -13.10 24.80 -3.37
CA HIS A 104 -12.70 26.17 -3.67
C HIS A 104 -13.93 27.03 -3.96
N VAL A 105 -14.03 28.20 -3.31
CA VAL A 105 -15.14 29.14 -3.55
C VAL A 105 -15.01 29.76 -4.93
N ILE A 106 -16.10 29.79 -5.69
CA ILE A 106 -16.17 30.43 -7.01
C ILE A 106 -17.18 31.58 -7.01
N HIS A 107 -16.90 32.58 -7.83
CA HIS A 107 -17.67 33.81 -7.95
C HIS A 107 -18.12 34.06 -9.40
N PRO A 108 -19.22 34.80 -9.62
CA PRO A 108 -19.68 35.14 -10.97
C PRO A 108 -18.59 35.86 -11.80
N GLY A 109 -18.24 35.27 -12.95
CA GLY A 109 -17.12 35.66 -13.81
C GLY A 109 -15.87 34.78 -13.68
N ASP A 110 -15.81 33.85 -12.74
CA ASP A 110 -14.66 32.94 -12.60
C ASP A 110 -14.62 31.88 -13.71
N LYS A 111 -13.42 31.66 -14.24
CA LYS A 111 -13.15 30.67 -15.28
C LYS A 111 -12.66 29.37 -14.69
N ILE A 112 -13.29 28.26 -15.07
CA ILE A 112 -12.99 26.90 -14.63
C ILE A 112 -12.48 26.11 -15.83
N GLN A 113 -11.28 25.55 -15.74
CA GLN A 113 -10.66 24.70 -16.76
C GLN A 113 -10.44 23.27 -16.25
N PHE A 114 -10.68 22.29 -17.12
CA PHE A 114 -10.59 20.85 -16.84
C PHE A 114 -9.35 20.24 -17.51
N GLY A 115 -8.25 20.19 -16.75
CA GLY A 115 -6.91 19.81 -17.24
C GLY A 115 -6.14 20.97 -17.90
N PRO A 116 -4.79 21.01 -17.82
CA PRO A 116 -4.00 22.07 -18.46
C PRO A 116 -4.22 22.12 -19.98
N GLY A 117 -4.75 23.22 -20.49
CA GLY A 117 -5.08 23.37 -21.91
C GLY A 117 -6.38 22.68 -22.35
N GLY A 118 -7.08 22.00 -21.43
CA GLY A 118 -8.38 21.37 -21.69
C GLY A 118 -9.56 22.34 -21.66
N PRO A 119 -10.80 21.82 -21.71
CA PRO A 119 -12.03 22.63 -21.80
C PRO A 119 -12.16 23.65 -20.67
N GLU A 120 -12.58 24.87 -21.02
CA GLU A 120 -12.82 25.98 -20.08
C GLU A 120 -14.31 26.36 -20.09
N LEU A 121 -14.89 26.68 -18.94
CA LEU A 121 -16.20 27.31 -18.77
C LEU A 121 -16.10 28.56 -17.87
N GLU A 122 -17.01 29.50 -18.00
CA GLU A 122 -17.21 30.62 -17.07
C GLU A 122 -18.44 30.36 -16.20
N PHE A 123 -18.28 30.50 -14.89
CA PHE A 123 -19.38 30.42 -13.91
C PHE A 123 -20.03 31.78 -13.74
N ASP A 124 -21.36 31.85 -13.83
CA ASP A 124 -22.11 33.09 -13.65
C ASP A 124 -23.45 32.86 -12.91
N ILE A 125 -24.00 33.93 -12.33
CA ILE A 125 -25.33 33.97 -11.71
C ILE A 125 -26.07 35.15 -12.34
N THR A 126 -27.24 34.92 -12.92
CA THR A 126 -28.07 35.97 -13.50
C THR A 126 -29.31 36.22 -12.62
N PRO A 127 -29.57 37.45 -12.15
CA PRO A 127 -28.71 38.64 -12.22
C PRO A 127 -27.49 38.55 -11.26
N ARG A 128 -26.35 39.17 -11.65
CA ARG A 128 -25.10 39.11 -10.87
C ARG A 128 -25.23 39.86 -9.53
N PRO A 129 -24.97 39.22 -8.36
CA PRO A 129 -24.95 39.90 -7.07
C PRO A 129 -23.68 40.76 -6.91
N SER A 130 -23.82 41.94 -6.29
CA SER A 130 -22.74 42.92 -6.16
C SER A 130 -21.86 42.74 -4.90
N THR A 131 -20.53 42.67 -5.09
CA THR A 131 -19.40 42.95 -4.16
C THR A 131 -18.96 41.91 -3.09
N ARG A 132 -17.67 41.50 -3.10
CA ARG A 132 -16.64 41.81 -2.06
C ARG A 132 -15.20 41.31 -2.41
N THR A 133 -14.19 41.83 -1.69
CA THR A 133 -12.78 41.95 -2.16
C THR A 133 -11.74 41.08 -1.42
N ARG A 134 -10.63 40.74 -2.11
CA ARG A 134 -9.55 39.80 -1.76
C ARG A 134 -8.48 40.35 -0.79
N LYS A 135 -7.84 39.45 -0.02
CA LYS A 135 -6.51 39.60 0.64
C LYS A 135 -5.77 38.23 0.65
N THR A 136 -4.71 38.04 1.45
CA THR A 136 -3.30 38.20 1.07
C THR A 136 -2.43 37.25 1.94
N ARG A 137 -1.15 37.05 1.61
CA ARG A 137 -0.23 36.06 2.22
C ARG A 137 1.02 36.75 2.81
N LEU A 138 1.59 36.21 3.89
CA LEU A 138 2.91 36.58 4.44
C LEU A 138 3.63 35.34 5.02
N ALA A 139 4.92 35.45 5.32
CA ALA A 139 5.83 34.31 5.50
C ALA A 139 6.86 34.54 6.63
N THR A 140 7.64 33.48 6.93
CA THR A 140 8.88 33.42 7.73
C THR A 140 8.71 33.02 9.20
N GLU A 141 9.38 31.94 9.63
CA GLU A 141 10.41 32.00 10.68
C GLU A 141 11.29 30.75 10.73
N ARG A 142 12.46 30.89 11.38
CA ARG A 142 13.55 29.90 11.47
C ARG A 142 13.65 29.38 12.90
N PHE A 143 14.13 28.16 13.12
CA PHE A 143 14.82 27.82 14.37
C PHE A 143 16.02 26.90 14.15
N THR A 144 17.11 27.23 14.83
CA THR A 144 18.38 26.50 14.91
C THR A 144 18.48 25.77 16.25
N GLY A 145 19.06 24.57 16.28
CA GLY A 145 19.37 23.87 17.53
C GLY A 145 20.34 22.70 17.31
N SER A 146 21.58 22.86 17.78
CA SER A 146 22.60 21.81 17.81
C SER A 146 22.68 21.21 19.21
N SER A 147 22.86 19.89 19.32
CA SER A 147 23.40 19.25 20.53
C SER A 147 24.15 17.96 20.19
N THR A 148 25.46 18.02 20.37
CA THR A 148 26.41 16.90 20.41
C THR A 148 26.13 15.98 21.62
N THR A 149 26.57 14.70 21.60
CA THR A 149 27.61 14.15 22.51
C THR A 149 27.67 12.61 22.56
N ARG A 150 28.89 12.08 22.45
CA ARG A 150 29.44 10.76 22.87
C ARG A 150 28.90 9.44 22.29
N SER A 151 29.76 8.89 21.42
CA SER A 151 30.13 7.48 21.37
C SER A 151 30.89 7.00 22.63
N ALA A 152 30.76 5.71 22.95
CA ALA A 152 31.77 4.90 23.64
C ALA A 152 31.70 3.44 23.11
N PRO A 153 32.83 2.70 23.04
CA PRO A 153 32.92 1.43 22.30
C PRO A 153 32.81 0.19 23.21
N TYR A 154 32.55 -0.99 22.64
CA TYR A 154 32.83 -2.28 23.29
C TYR A 154 33.18 -3.40 22.30
N ASP A 155 34.05 -4.28 22.80
CA ASP A 155 34.62 -5.50 22.22
C ASP A 155 34.62 -6.58 23.35
N PHE A 156 34.73 -7.89 23.13
CA PHE A 156 35.35 -8.64 22.03
C PHE A 156 34.59 -9.99 21.84
N SER A 157 35.11 -10.82 20.92
CA SER A 157 35.17 -12.30 21.00
C SER A 157 33.93 -13.16 20.73
N GLU A 158 34.09 -14.11 19.80
CA GLU A 158 33.36 -15.38 19.72
C GLU A 158 33.69 -16.30 20.91
N PRO A 159 32.87 -17.34 21.18
CA PRO A 159 33.33 -18.66 20.75
C PRO A 159 32.26 -19.64 20.18
N GLU A 160 32.78 -20.52 19.32
CA GLU A 160 32.43 -21.91 18.99
C GLU A 160 31.03 -22.52 19.30
N ALA A 161 30.42 -22.99 18.20
CA ALA A 161 29.91 -24.35 17.94
C ALA A 161 28.99 -25.12 18.93
N LEU A 162 27.87 -25.59 18.34
CA LEU A 162 27.07 -26.80 18.67
C LEU A 162 26.36 -26.87 20.04
N HIS A 163 25.03 -26.78 20.00
CA HIS A 163 24.11 -27.94 20.19
C HIS A 163 22.66 -27.53 19.85
N GLN A 164 21.91 -28.39 19.15
CA GLN A 164 20.45 -28.26 19.02
C GLN A 164 19.77 -28.79 20.28
N PRO A 165 18.58 -28.26 20.63
CA PRO A 165 17.47 -29.19 20.77
C PRO A 165 16.10 -28.67 20.29
N GLY A 166 15.34 -29.57 19.66
CA GLY A 166 13.92 -29.80 19.98
C GLY A 166 12.88 -28.78 19.49
N PHE A 167 12.13 -29.17 18.44
CA PHE A 167 10.76 -28.71 18.28
C PHE A 167 9.92 -29.14 19.50
N GLY A 168 9.46 -28.19 20.30
CA GLY A 168 8.55 -28.41 21.43
C GLY A 168 7.17 -27.84 21.14
N THR A 169 6.17 -28.71 20.98
CA THR A 169 4.77 -28.32 20.79
C THR A 169 4.11 -27.86 22.09
N SER A 170 3.34 -26.77 22.00
CA SER A 170 2.11 -26.49 22.77
C SER A 170 2.13 -26.56 24.32
N VAL A 171 2.35 -25.41 24.98
CA VAL A 171 1.70 -24.99 26.25
C VAL A 171 1.64 -23.44 26.23
N GLY A 172 0.59 -22.72 26.62
CA GLY A 172 -0.78 -23.08 27.00
C GLY A 172 -1.61 -21.79 27.22
N ARG A 173 -2.81 -21.71 26.63
CA ARG A 173 -3.58 -20.46 26.44
C ARG A 173 -4.14 -19.75 27.69
N ASN A 174 -3.91 -20.25 28.91
CA ASN A 174 -4.70 -19.85 30.10
C ASN A 174 -3.94 -19.09 31.20
N THR A 175 -2.60 -19.00 31.17
CA THR A 175 -1.83 -18.44 32.30
C THR A 175 -1.70 -16.92 32.29
N VAL A 176 -1.64 -16.29 31.11
CA VAL A 176 -1.41 -14.83 30.98
C VAL A 176 -2.67 -14.02 31.31
N VAL A 177 -3.86 -14.56 31.01
CA VAL A 177 -5.15 -13.87 31.24
C VAL A 177 -5.43 -13.66 32.74
N GLN A 178 -5.11 -14.64 33.59
CA GLN A 178 -5.42 -14.57 35.02
C GLN A 178 -4.52 -13.61 35.83
N LEU A 179 -3.34 -13.25 35.30
CA LEU A 179 -2.45 -12.29 35.97
C LEU A 179 -2.83 -10.83 35.71
N ILE A 180 -3.55 -10.53 34.62
CA ILE A 180 -3.94 -9.16 34.25
C ILE A 180 -5.23 -8.71 34.95
N GLU A 181 -6.15 -9.63 35.29
CA GLU A 181 -7.38 -9.28 36.01
C GLU A 181 -7.16 -8.96 37.51
N LYS A 182 -6.18 -9.61 38.16
CA LYS A 182 -6.00 -9.51 39.62
C LYS A 182 -5.38 -8.18 40.10
N ALA A 183 -4.82 -7.38 39.20
CA ALA A 183 -4.12 -6.12 39.53
C ALA A 183 -4.95 -4.83 39.30
N ARG A 184 -6.21 -4.92 38.84
CA ARG A 184 -7.07 -3.74 38.53
C ARG A 184 -8.28 -3.54 39.46
N GLY A 185 -8.51 -4.44 40.43
CA GLY A 185 -9.77 -4.53 41.17
C GLY A 185 -9.93 -3.63 42.41
N GLU A 186 -8.85 -3.31 43.13
CA GLU A 186 -8.95 -2.73 44.49
C GLU A 186 -8.87 -1.19 44.50
N THR A 187 -7.97 -0.59 43.71
CA THR A 187 -7.74 0.86 43.71
C THR A 187 -8.95 1.67 43.25
N ARG A 188 -9.78 1.13 42.35
CA ARG A 188 -10.99 1.81 41.84
C ARG A 188 -12.11 1.93 42.88
N LYS A 189 -12.23 0.99 43.83
CA LYS A 189 -13.32 1.00 44.82
C LYS A 189 -13.17 2.12 45.84
N LEU A 190 -11.95 2.37 46.32
CA LEU A 190 -11.66 3.45 47.28
C LEU A 190 -11.85 4.85 46.66
N VAL A 191 -11.37 5.06 45.42
CA VAL A 191 -11.55 6.35 44.72
C VAL A 191 -13.03 6.62 44.41
N ALA A 192 -13.79 5.62 43.96
CA ALA A 192 -15.23 5.75 43.71
C ALA A 192 -16.03 6.05 45.00
N ALA A 193 -15.69 5.40 46.12
CA ALA A 193 -16.30 5.68 47.41
C ALA A 193 -16.01 7.11 47.90
N GLY A 194 -14.76 7.59 47.78
CA GLY A 194 -14.39 8.96 48.12
C GLY A 194 -15.15 10.01 47.30
N ILE A 195 -15.29 9.79 45.98
CA ILE A 195 -16.06 10.67 45.10
C ILE A 195 -17.55 10.70 45.49
N LEU A 196 -18.15 9.55 45.84
CA LEU A 196 -19.54 9.50 46.30
C LEU A 196 -19.78 10.25 47.60
N VAL A 197 -18.85 10.20 48.56
CA VAL A 197 -18.95 10.99 49.82
C VAL A 197 -18.86 12.48 49.53
N ILE A 198 -17.97 12.91 48.61
CA ILE A 198 -17.86 14.32 48.20
C ILE A 198 -19.14 14.78 47.49
N ILE A 199 -19.70 13.98 46.57
CA ILE A 199 -20.96 14.29 45.89
C ILE A 199 -22.13 14.38 46.89
N ALA A 200 -22.18 13.48 47.88
CA ALA A 200 -23.21 13.52 48.92
C ALA A 200 -23.08 14.77 49.81
N ALA A 201 -21.86 15.12 50.25
CA ALA A 201 -21.60 16.32 51.05
C ALA A 201 -21.95 17.61 50.28
N VAL A 202 -21.56 17.70 49.00
CA VAL A 202 -21.94 18.82 48.12
C VAL A 202 -23.45 18.86 47.88
N GLY A 203 -24.10 17.71 47.71
CA GLY A 203 -25.55 17.60 47.55
C GLY A 203 -26.32 18.10 48.78
N VAL A 204 -25.88 17.72 49.99
CA VAL A 204 -26.46 18.20 51.26
C VAL A 204 -26.23 19.70 51.43
N TYR A 205 -25.02 20.19 51.16
CA TYR A 205 -24.67 21.61 51.23
C TYR A 205 -25.56 22.48 50.30
N LEU A 206 -25.71 22.07 49.04
CA LEU A 206 -26.56 22.76 48.06
C LEU A 206 -28.06 22.69 48.42
N PHE A 207 -28.51 21.60 49.05
CA PHE A 207 -29.90 21.42 49.48
C PHE A 207 -30.26 22.32 50.67
N VAL A 208 -29.33 22.52 51.61
CA VAL A 208 -29.55 23.35 52.81
C VAL A 208 -29.45 24.85 52.51
N GLU A 209 -28.49 25.29 51.71
CA GLU A 209 -28.26 26.74 51.51
C GLU A 209 -29.04 27.37 50.33
N ARG A 210 -29.47 26.61 49.32
CA ARG A 210 -30.10 27.17 48.10
C ARG A 210 -31.29 26.35 47.55
N PRO A 211 -32.45 26.34 48.22
CA PRO A 211 -33.62 25.53 47.83
C PRO A 211 -34.27 25.88 46.47
N GLY A 212 -33.82 26.94 45.78
CA GLY A 212 -34.32 27.32 44.45
C GLY A 212 -33.66 26.63 43.26
N ILE A 213 -32.41 26.16 43.39
CA ILE A 213 -31.59 25.71 42.24
C ILE A 213 -32.04 24.34 41.69
N THR A 214 -32.60 23.48 42.54
CA THR A 214 -33.02 22.13 42.16
C THR A 214 -34.11 22.10 41.08
N LYS A 215 -35.01 23.09 41.03
CA LYS A 215 -36.06 23.19 40.00
C LYS A 215 -35.54 23.63 38.62
N GLU A 216 -34.51 24.48 38.56
CA GLU A 216 -33.90 24.89 37.29
C GLU A 216 -33.08 23.77 36.63
N ILE A 217 -32.38 22.97 37.44
CA ILE A 217 -31.58 21.84 36.92
C ILE A 217 -32.50 20.77 36.32
N GLN A 218 -33.60 20.43 36.99
CA GLN A 218 -34.51 19.38 36.53
C GLN A 218 -35.21 19.75 35.21
N ALA A 219 -35.47 21.03 34.95
CA ALA A 219 -36.03 21.51 33.69
C ALA A 219 -35.04 21.50 32.51
N LYS A 220 -33.73 21.65 32.76
CA LYS A 220 -32.69 21.66 31.70
C LYS A 220 -32.24 20.26 31.24
N VAL A 221 -32.43 19.23 32.07
CA VAL A 221 -31.96 17.86 31.78
C VAL A 221 -32.89 17.09 30.81
N THR A 222 -34.12 17.56 30.57
CA THR A 222 -35.09 16.89 29.66
C THR A 222 -34.84 17.17 28.17
N THR A 223 -33.83 17.97 27.80
CA THR A 223 -33.35 18.02 26.41
C THR A 223 -32.24 17.00 26.20
N GLN A 224 -32.52 15.93 25.43
CA GLN A 224 -31.52 14.94 25.05
C GLN A 224 -30.47 15.58 24.14
N ALA A 225 -29.34 16.00 24.73
CA ALA A 225 -28.11 16.15 23.97
C ALA A 225 -27.73 14.75 23.41
N PRO A 226 -27.31 14.64 22.14
CA PRO A 226 -26.75 13.39 21.65
C PRO A 226 -25.55 13.02 22.53
N GLY A 227 -25.55 11.79 23.04
CA GLY A 227 -24.46 11.30 23.89
C GLY A 227 -23.11 11.38 23.17
N PRO A 228 -21.98 11.36 23.91
CA PRO A 228 -20.66 11.35 23.29
C PRO A 228 -20.60 10.22 22.26
N PRO A 229 -19.98 10.45 21.08
CA PRO A 229 -19.95 9.46 20.01
C PRO A 229 -19.41 8.15 20.56
N LYS A 230 -20.16 7.06 20.34
CA LYS A 230 -19.73 5.73 20.79
C LYS A 230 -18.33 5.48 20.25
N ALA A 231 -17.41 5.06 21.14
CA ALA A 231 -16.07 4.67 20.72
C ALA A 231 -16.16 3.65 19.58
N PRO A 232 -15.30 3.74 18.55
CA PRO A 232 -15.32 2.82 17.43
C PRO A 232 -15.21 1.38 17.94
N LYS A 233 -16.04 0.50 17.38
CA LYS A 233 -16.11 -0.90 17.82
C LYS A 233 -14.87 -1.64 17.34
N THR A 234 -14.07 -2.14 18.27
CA THR A 234 -12.92 -2.99 17.97
C THR A 234 -13.38 -4.38 17.50
N LEU A 235 -12.53 -5.04 16.71
CA LEU A 235 -12.74 -6.35 16.11
C LEU A 235 -11.79 -7.37 16.72
N THR A 236 -12.25 -8.61 16.86
CA THR A 236 -11.35 -9.73 17.20
C THR A 236 -10.58 -10.21 15.97
N SER A 237 -9.47 -10.92 16.18
CA SER A 237 -8.73 -11.58 15.09
C SER A 237 -9.64 -12.44 14.21
N VAL A 238 -10.53 -13.23 14.80
CA VAL A 238 -11.50 -14.05 14.06
C VAL A 238 -12.41 -13.19 13.18
N GLN A 239 -12.90 -12.05 13.68
CA GLN A 239 -13.74 -11.14 12.90
C GLN A 239 -12.98 -10.46 11.75
N ILE A 240 -11.70 -10.12 11.95
CA ILE A 240 -10.83 -9.56 10.90
C ILE A 240 -10.55 -10.62 9.83
N ALA A 241 -10.25 -11.86 10.23
CA ALA A 241 -10.03 -12.97 9.32
C ALA A 241 -11.27 -13.28 8.48
N GLU A 242 -12.41 -13.57 9.10
CA GLU A 242 -13.67 -13.87 8.38
C GLU A 242 -14.08 -12.75 7.41
N ARG A 243 -13.82 -11.48 7.77
CA ARG A 243 -14.18 -10.33 6.95
C ARG A 243 -13.28 -10.12 5.73
N TYR A 244 -11.97 -10.35 5.87
CA TYR A 244 -10.99 -9.96 4.84
C TYR A 244 -10.26 -11.14 4.20
N LYS A 245 -10.49 -12.40 4.63
CA LYS A 245 -9.88 -13.62 4.07
C LYS A 245 -9.87 -13.65 2.53
N LYS A 246 -11.01 -13.35 1.90
CA LYS A 246 -11.18 -13.33 0.43
C LYS A 246 -10.40 -12.22 -0.28
N SER A 247 -9.96 -11.17 0.42
CA SER A 247 -9.14 -10.09 -0.15
C SER A 247 -7.64 -10.38 -0.12
N LEU A 248 -7.22 -11.49 0.51
CA LEU A 248 -5.84 -11.96 0.50
C LEU A 248 -5.61 -12.96 -0.64
N VAL A 249 -4.42 -12.90 -1.21
CA VAL A 249 -3.96 -13.84 -2.24
C VAL A 249 -2.59 -14.42 -1.93
N LEU A 250 -2.41 -15.68 -2.30
CA LEU A 250 -1.09 -16.33 -2.39
C LEU A 250 -0.48 -15.92 -3.73
N LEU A 251 0.68 -15.27 -3.72
CA LEU A 251 1.47 -15.01 -4.92
C LEU A 251 2.45 -16.16 -5.15
N ARG A 252 2.59 -16.55 -6.41
CA ARG A 252 3.72 -17.34 -6.88
C ARG A 252 4.30 -16.70 -8.13
N LEU A 253 5.61 -16.77 -8.25
CA LEU A 253 6.27 -16.49 -9.52
C LEU A 253 7.51 -17.35 -9.67
N GLN A 254 7.82 -17.62 -10.93
CA GLN A 254 9.09 -18.19 -11.36
C GLN A 254 9.70 -17.23 -12.37
N TRP A 255 10.92 -16.80 -12.12
CA TRP A 255 11.58 -15.76 -12.91
C TRP A 255 12.99 -16.19 -13.34
N HIS A 256 13.45 -15.61 -14.44
CA HIS A 256 14.83 -15.66 -14.88
C HIS A 256 15.36 -14.25 -15.17
N LEU A 257 16.67 -14.08 -15.11
CA LEU A 257 17.35 -12.87 -15.53
C LEU A 257 17.58 -12.93 -17.05
N LYS A 258 17.30 -11.83 -17.74
CA LYS A 258 17.62 -11.64 -19.16
C LYS A 258 18.47 -10.39 -19.37
N ASP A 259 19.24 -10.40 -20.45
CA ASP A 259 19.99 -9.25 -20.91
C ASP A 259 19.06 -8.22 -21.58
N THR A 260 19.33 -6.93 -21.35
CA THR A 260 18.49 -5.82 -21.81
C THR A 260 18.70 -5.43 -23.28
N GLU A 261 19.81 -5.84 -23.91
CA GLU A 261 20.12 -5.53 -25.31
C GLU A 261 19.65 -6.64 -26.24
N THR A 262 19.90 -7.90 -25.87
CA THR A 262 19.56 -9.07 -26.69
C THR A 262 18.22 -9.70 -26.33
N GLY A 263 17.72 -9.45 -25.11
CA GLY A 263 16.54 -10.13 -24.56
C GLY A 263 16.79 -11.58 -24.14
N GLU A 264 18.00 -12.10 -24.31
CA GLU A 264 18.34 -13.49 -24.01
C GLU A 264 18.46 -13.78 -22.52
N LEU A 265 18.14 -15.01 -22.10
CA LEU A 265 18.36 -15.44 -20.73
C LEU A 265 19.85 -15.50 -20.38
N ILE A 266 20.17 -15.12 -19.14
CA ILE A 266 21.53 -15.11 -18.59
C ILE A 266 21.77 -16.38 -17.77
N TYR A 267 22.84 -17.09 -18.07
CA TYR A 267 23.24 -18.34 -17.42
C TYR A 267 24.52 -18.15 -16.60
N HIS A 268 24.54 -18.73 -15.40
CA HIS A 268 25.77 -18.96 -14.63
C HIS A 268 26.42 -20.24 -15.12
N ILE A 269 27.66 -20.14 -15.60
CA ILE A 269 28.44 -21.31 -16.01
C ILE A 269 28.69 -22.24 -14.81
N ARG A 270 28.48 -23.53 -15.05
CA ARG A 270 28.96 -24.61 -14.18
C ARG A 270 29.92 -25.48 -14.97
N VAL A 271 30.95 -26.00 -14.31
CA VAL A 271 31.93 -26.92 -14.90
C VAL A 271 31.79 -28.29 -14.27
N LYS A 272 32.10 -29.34 -15.02
CA LYS A 272 32.15 -30.71 -14.49
C LYS A 272 33.35 -30.85 -13.57
N HIS A 273 33.16 -31.52 -12.44
CA HIS A 273 34.23 -31.91 -11.52
C HIS A 273 34.36 -33.44 -11.45
N GLU A 274 33.25 -34.10 -11.15
CA GLU A 274 33.08 -35.56 -11.13
C GLU A 274 31.86 -35.91 -12.00
N GLU A 275 31.46 -37.20 -12.09
CA GLU A 275 30.40 -37.63 -13.02
C GLU A 275 29.09 -36.85 -12.85
N ASP A 276 28.63 -36.66 -11.61
CA ASP A 276 27.40 -35.93 -11.27
C ASP A 276 27.62 -34.56 -10.60
N VAL A 277 28.88 -34.19 -10.33
CA VAL A 277 29.22 -32.97 -9.57
C VAL A 277 29.54 -31.82 -10.52
N HIS A 278 28.64 -30.82 -10.54
CA HIS A 278 28.68 -29.68 -11.44
C HIS A 278 28.80 -28.37 -10.66
N ILE A 279 29.98 -27.74 -10.69
CA ILE A 279 30.35 -26.67 -9.78
C ILE A 279 30.22 -25.31 -10.48
N PRO A 280 29.50 -24.32 -9.91
CA PRO A 280 29.43 -22.97 -10.45
C PRO A 280 30.79 -22.29 -10.36
N ILE A 281 31.19 -21.59 -11.42
CA ILE A 281 32.49 -20.92 -11.49
C ILE A 281 32.39 -19.40 -11.37
N TYR A 282 33.46 -18.82 -10.85
CA TYR A 282 33.60 -17.40 -10.58
C TYR A 282 34.89 -16.86 -11.21
N HIS A 283 34.82 -15.67 -11.80
CA HIS A 283 35.98 -14.92 -12.22
C HIS A 283 36.52 -14.15 -11.01
N ARG A 284 37.83 -14.24 -10.75
CA ARG A 284 38.53 -13.47 -9.71
C ARG A 284 39.07 -12.19 -10.35
N LEU A 285 38.67 -11.04 -9.82
CA LEU A 285 39.15 -9.72 -10.25
C LEU A 285 40.50 -9.39 -9.59
N ASP A 286 41.15 -8.32 -10.07
CA ASP A 286 42.45 -7.83 -9.57
C ASP A 286 42.44 -7.44 -8.07
N ASP A 287 41.25 -7.15 -7.52
CA ASP A 287 41.03 -6.79 -6.11
C ASP A 287 40.62 -8.00 -5.23
N ASP A 288 40.82 -9.22 -5.73
CA ASP A 288 40.41 -10.49 -5.12
C ASP A 288 38.90 -10.69 -4.92
N THR A 289 38.06 -9.80 -5.48
CA THR A 289 36.61 -10.03 -5.55
C THR A 289 36.28 -11.12 -6.56
N PHE A 290 35.35 -12.01 -6.19
CA PHE A 290 34.83 -13.05 -7.08
C PHE A 290 33.47 -12.63 -7.64
N VAL A 291 33.32 -12.64 -8.97
CA VAL A 291 32.06 -12.38 -9.68
C VAL A 291 31.61 -13.62 -10.47
N PRO A 292 30.31 -13.90 -10.61
CA PRO A 292 29.84 -15.08 -11.33
C PRO A 292 30.24 -15.00 -12.82
N VAL A 293 30.60 -16.15 -13.41
CA VAL A 293 30.80 -16.24 -14.87
C VAL A 293 29.44 -16.35 -15.54
N LEU A 294 29.01 -15.24 -16.16
CA LEU A 294 27.70 -15.10 -16.78
C LEU A 294 27.81 -15.10 -18.32
N VAL A 295 26.89 -15.80 -18.97
CA VAL A 295 26.79 -15.89 -20.44
C VAL A 295 25.34 -15.79 -20.93
N LEU A 296 25.15 -15.38 -22.19
CA LEU A 296 23.85 -15.45 -22.88
C LEU A 296 23.48 -16.89 -23.27
N ALA A 297 22.20 -17.12 -23.54
CA ALA A 297 21.68 -18.42 -23.97
C ALA A 297 22.32 -18.95 -25.28
N SER A 298 22.66 -18.04 -26.20
CA SER A 298 23.36 -18.24 -27.47
C SER A 298 24.88 -18.43 -27.37
N SER A 299 25.48 -18.17 -26.21
CA SER A 299 26.94 -18.16 -26.07
C SER A 299 27.56 -19.53 -26.31
N PRO A 300 28.64 -19.65 -27.11
CA PRO A 300 29.36 -20.90 -27.30
C PRO A 300 30.12 -21.37 -26.05
N LEU A 301 30.24 -20.53 -25.01
CA LEU A 301 30.77 -20.91 -23.70
C LEU A 301 29.71 -21.57 -22.79
N ARG A 302 28.42 -21.49 -23.15
CA ARG A 302 27.35 -22.12 -22.39
C ARG A 302 27.37 -23.64 -22.61
N ASN A 303 27.31 -24.40 -21.52
CA ASN A 303 27.27 -25.86 -21.54
C ASN A 303 25.97 -26.40 -20.91
N GLU A 304 25.75 -27.72 -20.99
CA GLU A 304 24.56 -28.40 -20.45
C GLU A 304 24.38 -28.25 -18.93
N TYR A 305 25.47 -28.05 -18.19
CA TYR A 305 25.48 -27.89 -16.73
C TYR A 305 25.11 -26.46 -16.29
N SER A 306 25.29 -25.48 -17.18
CA SER A 306 25.03 -24.07 -16.93
C SER A 306 23.56 -23.85 -16.59
N LYS A 307 23.27 -23.08 -15.53
CA LYS A 307 21.90 -22.83 -15.07
C LYS A 307 21.52 -21.36 -15.29
N PRO A 308 20.27 -21.07 -15.73
CA PRO A 308 19.82 -19.69 -15.85
C PRO A 308 19.82 -19.05 -14.44
N ILE A 309 20.22 -17.79 -14.36
CA ILE A 309 20.02 -17.00 -13.13
C ILE A 309 18.52 -16.78 -12.98
N GLY A 310 17.97 -17.08 -11.80
CA GLY A 310 16.56 -16.96 -11.52
C GLY A 310 16.15 -17.72 -10.27
N GLY A 311 14.84 -17.85 -10.05
CA GLY A 311 14.30 -18.58 -8.90
C GLY A 311 12.78 -18.58 -8.86
N GLY A 312 12.24 -19.32 -7.88
CA GLY A 312 10.83 -19.30 -7.52
C GLY A 312 10.63 -18.49 -6.24
N VAL A 313 9.56 -17.69 -6.17
CA VAL A 313 9.18 -16.92 -4.99
C VAL A 313 7.71 -17.16 -4.65
N TRP A 314 7.43 -17.25 -3.35
CA TRP A 314 6.10 -17.41 -2.77
C TRP A 314 5.89 -16.27 -1.77
N GLY A 315 4.72 -15.65 -1.78
CA GLY A 315 4.41 -14.52 -0.90
C GLY A 315 2.91 -14.32 -0.71
N THR A 316 2.56 -13.34 0.11
CA THR A 316 1.19 -12.89 0.36
C THR A 316 0.99 -11.52 -0.28
N GLY A 317 -0.25 -11.22 -0.68
CA GLY A 317 -0.67 -9.88 -1.02
C GLY A 317 -2.12 -9.68 -0.66
N PHE A 318 -2.58 -8.44 -0.70
CA PHE A 318 -3.95 -8.09 -0.39
C PHE A 318 -4.48 -7.03 -1.35
N ILE A 319 -5.76 -7.15 -1.66
CA ILE A 319 -6.47 -6.27 -2.60
C ILE A 319 -6.76 -4.93 -1.93
N VAL A 320 -6.50 -3.84 -2.65
CA VAL A 320 -6.63 -2.45 -2.17
C VAL A 320 -7.74 -1.66 -2.85
N ASP A 321 -8.36 -2.20 -3.90
CA ASP A 321 -9.56 -1.65 -4.56
C ASP A 321 -10.37 -2.73 -5.31
N GLU A 322 -11.58 -2.37 -5.75
CA GLU A 322 -12.48 -3.22 -6.52
C GLU A 322 -11.98 -3.50 -7.95
N ASP A 323 -11.09 -2.66 -8.48
CA ASP A 323 -10.47 -2.87 -9.80
C ASP A 323 -9.46 -4.04 -9.79
N GLY A 324 -9.02 -4.50 -8.61
CA GLY A 324 -8.10 -5.64 -8.46
C GLY A 324 -6.63 -5.26 -8.39
N PHE A 325 -6.32 -4.04 -7.95
CA PHE A 325 -4.96 -3.71 -7.55
C PHE A 325 -4.63 -4.39 -6.20
N ILE A 326 -3.40 -4.90 -6.11
CA ILE A 326 -2.91 -5.68 -4.97
C ILE A 326 -1.58 -5.10 -4.51
N LEU A 327 -1.43 -4.92 -3.20
CA LEU A 327 -0.13 -4.65 -2.59
C LEU A 327 0.54 -5.95 -2.12
N THR A 328 1.86 -5.97 -2.25
CA THR A 328 2.77 -7.00 -1.73
C THR A 328 4.16 -6.38 -1.57
N ASN A 329 5.18 -7.15 -1.19
CA ASN A 329 6.55 -6.64 -1.12
C ASN A 329 7.21 -6.48 -2.49
N HIS A 330 8.19 -5.58 -2.56
CA HIS A 330 9.06 -5.44 -3.73
C HIS A 330 9.78 -6.75 -4.01
N HIS A 331 10.40 -7.35 -2.99
CA HIS A 331 11.17 -8.57 -3.17
C HIS A 331 10.31 -9.79 -3.56
N VAL A 332 9.00 -9.76 -3.26
CA VAL A 332 8.06 -10.78 -3.72
C VAL A 332 7.75 -10.59 -5.20
N ALA A 333 7.38 -9.39 -5.64
CA ALA A 333 6.95 -9.14 -7.02
C ALA A 333 8.09 -8.96 -8.04
N ALA A 334 9.26 -8.47 -7.62
CA ALA A 334 10.40 -8.15 -8.49
C ALA A 334 11.76 -8.58 -7.89
N PRO A 335 11.96 -9.87 -7.55
CA PRO A 335 13.12 -10.37 -6.81
C PRO A 335 14.49 -10.10 -7.47
N TRP A 336 14.58 -9.92 -8.78
CA TRP A 336 15.84 -9.56 -9.48
C TRP A 336 16.36 -8.16 -9.13
N ASN A 337 15.52 -7.30 -8.56
CA ASN A 337 15.93 -6.02 -8.00
C ASN A 337 16.42 -6.12 -6.54
N SER A 338 16.47 -7.33 -5.98
CA SER A 338 16.89 -7.65 -4.62
C SER A 338 18.20 -8.45 -4.61
N GLU A 339 18.84 -8.55 -3.44
CA GLU A 339 19.88 -9.55 -3.22
C GLU A 339 19.33 -10.97 -3.44
N ILE A 340 20.02 -11.74 -4.29
CA ILE A 340 19.86 -13.18 -4.45
C ILE A 340 21.08 -13.91 -3.91
N GLU A 341 20.92 -15.16 -3.48
CA GLU A 341 22.04 -16.00 -3.07
C GLU A 341 22.61 -16.76 -4.28
N LEU A 342 23.90 -16.54 -4.57
CA LEU A 342 24.66 -17.33 -5.52
C LEU A 342 25.30 -18.52 -4.81
N PRO A 343 25.25 -19.73 -5.41
CA PRO A 343 25.72 -20.97 -4.78
C PRO A 343 27.23 -20.99 -4.56
N LYS A 344 27.69 -21.74 -3.54
CA LYS A 344 29.10 -22.07 -3.33
C LYS A 344 29.73 -22.63 -4.62
N GLY A 345 30.96 -22.23 -4.90
CA GLY A 345 31.68 -22.62 -6.11
C GLY A 345 33.18 -22.43 -5.99
N THR A 346 33.82 -22.17 -7.12
CA THR A 346 35.28 -22.06 -7.20
C THR A 346 35.71 -21.12 -8.35
N SER A 347 36.95 -20.66 -8.33
CA SER A 347 37.55 -20.03 -9.49
C SER A 347 37.76 -21.03 -10.64
N TYR A 348 38.17 -20.55 -11.81
CA TYR A 348 38.44 -21.42 -12.96
C TYR A 348 39.80 -21.14 -13.59
N LYS A 349 40.31 -22.15 -14.30
CA LYS A 349 41.38 -22.03 -15.30
C LYS A 349 40.78 -22.29 -16.67
N ARG A 350 41.30 -21.59 -17.68
CA ARG A 350 41.06 -21.93 -19.09
C ARG A 350 42.21 -22.82 -19.57
N ASP A 351 41.87 -23.97 -20.14
CA ASP A 351 42.83 -24.85 -20.80
C ASP A 351 43.44 -24.12 -22.02
N SER A 352 44.76 -24.06 -22.12
CA SER A 352 45.45 -23.31 -23.17
C SER A 352 45.28 -23.91 -24.56
N ASN A 353 44.96 -25.21 -24.64
CA ASN A 353 44.93 -25.97 -25.88
C ASN A 353 43.49 -26.17 -26.37
N THR A 354 42.56 -26.44 -25.46
CA THR A 354 41.14 -26.70 -25.79
C THR A 354 40.23 -25.50 -25.54
N GLY A 355 40.68 -24.47 -24.80
CA GLY A 355 39.84 -23.35 -24.37
C GLY A 355 38.82 -23.69 -23.28
N GLU A 356 38.79 -24.94 -22.82
CA GLU A 356 37.85 -25.50 -21.84
C GLU A 356 38.00 -24.85 -20.46
N LEU A 357 36.89 -24.64 -19.75
CA LEU A 357 36.88 -24.10 -18.41
C LEU A 357 36.93 -25.23 -17.37
N LYS A 358 37.99 -25.26 -16.57
CA LYS A 358 38.24 -26.28 -15.52
C LYS A 358 38.24 -25.62 -14.13
N PRO A 359 37.74 -26.29 -13.08
CA PRO A 359 37.70 -25.71 -11.73
C PRO A 359 39.11 -25.53 -11.15
N ASP A 360 39.33 -24.46 -10.37
CA ASP A 360 40.59 -24.20 -9.66
C ASP A 360 40.36 -24.00 -8.16
N PHE A 361 40.28 -25.13 -7.45
CA PHE A 361 40.00 -25.24 -6.01
C PHE A 361 41.02 -24.58 -5.07
N ARG A 362 42.11 -24.01 -5.60
CA ARG A 362 42.98 -23.10 -4.84
C ARG A 362 42.21 -21.87 -4.34
N TYR A 363 41.14 -21.49 -5.04
CA TYR A 363 40.26 -20.39 -4.66
C TYR A 363 38.81 -20.86 -4.62
N GLN A 364 38.39 -21.35 -3.45
CA GLN A 364 37.00 -21.71 -3.17
C GLN A 364 36.18 -20.44 -2.91
N VAL A 365 34.94 -20.43 -3.40
CA VAL A 365 34.02 -19.30 -3.27
C VAL A 365 32.84 -19.74 -2.42
N ASN A 366 32.68 -19.11 -1.25
CA ASN A 366 31.51 -19.30 -0.40
C ASN A 366 30.25 -18.75 -1.08
N ALA A 367 29.06 -19.12 -0.58
CA ALA A 367 27.81 -18.57 -1.10
C ALA A 367 27.80 -17.04 -0.95
N GLN A 368 27.42 -16.34 -2.01
CA GLN A 368 27.50 -14.88 -2.09
C GLN A 368 26.11 -14.27 -2.17
N ARG A 369 25.89 -13.16 -1.47
CA ARG A 369 24.74 -12.28 -1.74
C ARG A 369 25.11 -11.37 -2.90
N TRP A 370 24.32 -11.41 -3.97
CA TRP A 370 24.57 -10.67 -5.20
C TRP A 370 23.31 -9.92 -5.62
N LEU A 371 23.44 -8.67 -6.03
CA LEU A 371 22.32 -7.82 -6.44
C LEU A 371 22.40 -7.60 -7.96
N PRO A 372 21.57 -8.29 -8.78
CA PRO A 372 21.66 -8.25 -10.24
C PRO A 372 21.58 -6.82 -10.79
N LYS A 373 20.72 -5.97 -10.21
CA LYS A 373 20.56 -4.56 -10.59
C LYS A 373 21.83 -3.71 -10.43
N LYS A 374 22.81 -4.13 -9.62
CA LYS A 374 24.13 -3.49 -9.46
C LYS A 374 25.26 -4.16 -10.27
N MET A 375 24.94 -5.13 -11.12
CA MET A 375 25.94 -5.82 -11.95
C MET A 375 26.68 -4.81 -12.84
N ASN A 376 27.97 -4.70 -12.60
CA ASN A 376 28.90 -3.78 -13.28
C ASN A 376 30.05 -4.53 -13.99
N THR A 377 29.96 -5.86 -14.07
CA THR A 377 30.89 -6.72 -14.82
C THR A 377 30.15 -7.71 -15.72
N TRP A 378 30.80 -8.10 -16.82
CA TRP A 378 30.39 -9.16 -17.72
C TRP A 378 31.63 -9.95 -18.16
N ASP A 379 31.66 -11.27 -17.91
CA ASP A 379 32.84 -12.13 -18.11
C ASP A 379 34.15 -11.48 -17.59
N GLY A 380 34.13 -11.01 -16.33
CA GLY A 380 35.24 -10.30 -15.69
C GLY A 380 35.43 -8.83 -16.09
N ASN A 381 34.99 -8.42 -17.28
CA ASN A 381 35.18 -7.07 -17.80
C ASN A 381 34.17 -6.07 -17.23
N LYS A 382 34.58 -4.83 -16.93
CA LYS A 382 33.66 -3.78 -16.47
C LYS A 382 32.69 -3.35 -17.57
N ILE A 383 31.42 -3.19 -17.23
CA ILE A 383 30.35 -2.70 -18.10
C ILE A 383 29.73 -1.43 -17.54
N ASN A 384 29.30 -0.52 -18.41
CA ASN A 384 28.67 0.75 -18.04
C ASN A 384 27.26 0.90 -18.66
N ARG A 385 26.44 -0.13 -18.53
CA ARG A 385 25.03 -0.15 -18.95
C ARG A 385 24.16 -0.86 -17.91
N LYS A 386 22.86 -0.55 -17.86
CA LYS A 386 21.87 -1.38 -17.15
C LYS A 386 21.69 -2.68 -17.95
N ALA A 387 22.54 -3.67 -17.68
CA ALA A 387 22.62 -4.86 -18.53
C ALA A 387 21.51 -5.90 -18.30
N VAL A 388 20.79 -5.84 -17.18
CA VAL A 388 19.90 -6.94 -16.78
C VAL A 388 18.52 -6.48 -16.34
N GLU A 389 17.53 -7.34 -16.56
CA GLU A 389 16.20 -7.26 -15.97
C GLU A 389 15.60 -8.66 -15.80
N GLY A 390 14.56 -8.79 -14.98
CA GLY A 390 13.84 -10.06 -14.84
C GLY A 390 12.81 -10.29 -15.94
N THR A 391 12.54 -11.56 -16.21
CA THR A 391 11.40 -12.03 -16.99
C THR A 391 10.72 -13.17 -16.25
N PHE A 392 9.39 -13.22 -16.33
CA PHE A 392 8.61 -14.30 -15.72
C PHE A 392 8.50 -15.50 -16.66
N GLN A 393 8.58 -16.71 -16.11
CA GLN A 393 7.97 -17.90 -16.71
C GLN A 393 6.47 -17.94 -16.40
N PHE A 394 6.13 -17.65 -15.14
CA PHE A 394 4.77 -17.37 -14.70
C PHE A 394 4.81 -16.35 -13.55
N PHE A 395 3.73 -15.59 -13.42
CA PHE A 395 3.42 -14.77 -12.26
C PHE A 395 1.91 -14.86 -12.04
N ASP A 396 1.50 -15.60 -11.02
CA ASP A 396 0.10 -15.90 -10.73
C ASP A 396 -0.24 -15.63 -9.27
N VAL A 397 -1.51 -15.36 -9.02
CA VAL A 397 -2.09 -15.33 -7.68
C VAL A 397 -3.17 -16.40 -7.54
N THR A 398 -3.32 -16.94 -6.34
CA THR A 398 -4.43 -17.83 -5.97
C THR A 398 -5.19 -17.22 -4.80
N PHE A 399 -6.51 -17.10 -4.94
CA PHE A 399 -7.39 -16.52 -3.94
C PHE A 399 -7.68 -17.53 -2.81
N ALA A 400 -7.93 -17.02 -1.60
CA ALA A 400 -8.23 -17.85 -0.44
C ALA A 400 -9.35 -18.87 -0.71
N ASP A 401 -9.14 -20.12 -0.28
CA ASP A 401 -10.06 -21.26 -0.45
C ASP A 401 -10.37 -21.67 -1.91
N THR A 402 -9.61 -21.17 -2.90
CA THR A 402 -9.74 -21.56 -4.32
C THR A 402 -8.46 -22.23 -4.84
N ASP A 403 -8.54 -23.01 -5.92
CA ASP A 403 -7.37 -23.40 -6.73
C ASP A 403 -7.19 -22.53 -8.00
N LEU A 404 -8.09 -21.55 -8.21
CA LEU A 404 -8.06 -20.66 -9.37
C LEU A 404 -6.80 -19.79 -9.37
N ARG A 405 -6.01 -19.92 -10.43
CA ARG A 405 -4.79 -19.16 -10.66
C ARG A 405 -5.07 -18.01 -11.63
N VAL A 406 -4.89 -16.78 -11.17
CA VAL A 406 -5.10 -15.57 -11.97
C VAL A 406 -3.74 -14.95 -12.30
N PRO A 407 -3.40 -14.72 -13.59
CA PRO A 407 -2.15 -14.06 -13.96
C PRO A 407 -2.05 -12.63 -13.40
N ALA A 408 -0.88 -12.27 -12.87
CA ALA A 408 -0.59 -10.96 -12.33
C ALA A 408 0.31 -10.13 -13.24
N LYS A 409 0.16 -8.81 -13.15
CA LYS A 409 1.00 -7.82 -13.84
C LYS A 409 1.57 -6.84 -12.82
N ILE A 410 2.87 -6.56 -12.89
CA ILE A 410 3.46 -5.44 -12.14
C ILE A 410 2.87 -4.13 -12.67
N VAL A 411 2.37 -3.28 -11.77
CA VAL A 411 1.98 -1.91 -12.10
C VAL A 411 3.09 -0.95 -11.71
N ARG A 412 3.56 -1.03 -10.45
CA ARG A 412 4.65 -0.19 -9.91
C ARG A 412 5.46 -0.97 -8.88
N VAL A 413 6.73 -0.60 -8.74
CA VAL A 413 7.63 -1.13 -7.73
C VAL A 413 8.35 0.06 -7.10
N SER A 414 8.34 0.17 -5.76
CA SER A 414 9.04 1.27 -5.09
C SER A 414 10.56 1.10 -5.21
N ASN A 415 11.29 2.17 -5.49
CA ASN A 415 12.76 2.16 -5.46
C ASN A 415 13.33 2.46 -4.07
N LYS A 416 12.49 2.70 -3.06
CA LYS A 416 12.88 3.16 -1.70
C LYS A 416 12.44 2.23 -0.57
N HIS A 417 11.30 1.56 -0.73
CA HIS A 417 10.67 0.74 0.29
C HIS A 417 10.34 -0.64 -0.28
N ASP A 418 10.21 -1.65 0.58
CA ASP A 418 9.92 -3.03 0.17
C ASP A 418 8.43 -3.24 -0.16
N VAL A 419 7.92 -2.49 -1.14
CA VAL A 419 6.52 -2.50 -1.58
C VAL A 419 6.42 -2.49 -3.11
N ALA A 420 5.50 -3.29 -3.62
CA ALA A 420 5.07 -3.28 -5.02
C ALA A 420 3.54 -3.27 -5.13
N LEU A 421 3.07 -2.65 -6.22
CA LEU A 421 1.68 -2.64 -6.63
C LEU A 421 1.54 -3.49 -7.89
N ILE A 422 0.66 -4.48 -7.85
CA ILE A 422 0.37 -5.40 -8.96
C ILE A 422 -1.12 -5.34 -9.29
N LYS A 423 -1.50 -5.86 -10.46
CA LYS A 423 -2.89 -5.91 -10.95
C LYS A 423 -3.22 -7.35 -11.35
N VAL A 424 -4.41 -7.80 -10.94
CA VAL A 424 -5.04 -9.06 -11.36
C VAL A 424 -6.48 -8.78 -11.77
N ASP A 425 -7.08 -9.67 -12.55
CA ASP A 425 -8.50 -9.56 -12.89
C ASP A 425 -9.30 -10.40 -11.89
N VAL A 426 -10.04 -9.73 -10.99
CA VAL A 426 -10.65 -10.36 -9.81
C VAL A 426 -11.80 -11.28 -10.23
N PRO A 427 -11.86 -12.55 -9.77
CA PRO A 427 -12.87 -13.51 -10.22
C PRO A 427 -14.23 -13.41 -9.51
N GLU A 428 -14.29 -12.76 -8.34
CA GLU A 428 -15.50 -12.56 -7.53
C GLU A 428 -15.42 -11.24 -6.74
N ASP A 429 -16.56 -10.76 -6.24
CA ASP A 429 -16.60 -9.56 -5.40
C ASP A 429 -15.84 -9.78 -4.08
N VAL A 430 -14.83 -8.94 -3.81
CA VAL A 430 -14.02 -9.01 -2.58
C VAL A 430 -14.29 -7.84 -1.65
N THR A 431 -14.30 -8.10 -0.35
CA THR A 431 -14.36 -7.03 0.66
C THR A 431 -12.97 -6.43 0.86
N VAL A 432 -12.72 -5.28 0.22
CA VAL A 432 -11.48 -4.51 0.38
C VAL A 432 -11.37 -4.00 1.83
N ALA A 433 -10.21 -4.19 2.44
CA ALA A 433 -9.92 -3.65 3.77
C ALA A 433 -9.64 -2.14 3.71
N PRO A 434 -10.16 -1.33 4.64
CA PRO A 434 -9.71 0.04 4.78
C PRO A 434 -8.24 0.03 5.17
N TYR A 435 -7.47 1.01 4.70
CA TYR A 435 -6.04 1.12 4.97
C TYR A 435 -5.67 2.54 5.39
N MET A 436 -4.61 2.66 6.19
CA MET A 436 -4.12 3.94 6.68
C MET A 436 -3.41 4.68 5.55
N THR A 437 -4.05 5.75 5.06
CA THR A 437 -3.46 6.61 4.03
C THR A 437 -2.31 7.45 4.59
N LYS A 438 -1.50 8.03 3.70
CA LYS A 438 -0.49 9.03 4.07
C LYS A 438 -1.13 10.27 4.71
N ALA A 439 -2.33 10.65 4.28
CA ALA A 439 -3.09 11.73 4.90
C ALA A 439 -3.54 11.40 6.33
N ASP A 440 -3.88 10.14 6.62
CA ASP A 440 -4.24 9.68 7.97
C ASP A 440 -3.04 9.68 8.91
N SER A 441 -1.90 9.11 8.49
CA SER A 441 -0.63 9.14 9.25
C SER A 441 -0.23 10.58 9.61
N ILE A 442 -0.30 11.52 8.65
CA ILE A 442 -0.03 12.95 8.91
C ILE A 442 -1.08 13.56 9.85
N ARG A 443 -2.38 13.32 9.62
CA ARG A 443 -3.49 13.91 10.40
C ARG A 443 -3.49 13.43 11.85
N MET A 444 -3.19 12.16 12.09
CA MET A 444 -3.14 11.58 13.43
C MET A 444 -1.89 12.00 14.21
N GLY A 445 -0.87 12.57 13.54
CA GLY A 445 0.39 12.96 14.15
C GLY A 445 1.19 11.78 14.73
N ARG A 446 0.80 10.55 14.38
CA ARG A 446 1.38 9.30 14.86
C ARG A 446 1.35 8.27 13.74
N ASP A 447 2.48 7.63 13.53
CA ASP A 447 2.49 6.25 13.04
C ASP A 447 1.98 5.33 14.19
N PRO A 448 1.54 4.08 13.89
CA PRO A 448 1.20 3.05 14.87
C PRO A 448 2.11 3.01 16.10
N VAL A 449 1.50 2.90 17.28
CA VAL A 449 2.14 3.19 18.57
C VAL A 449 2.59 1.91 19.27
N GLU A 450 3.73 2.01 19.95
CA GLU A 450 4.29 0.95 20.79
C GLU A 450 3.26 0.46 21.82
N GLY A 451 3.07 -0.85 21.92
CA GLY A 451 2.03 -1.46 22.76
C GLY A 451 0.66 -1.63 22.11
N GLU A 452 0.41 -1.11 20.89
CA GLU A 452 -0.85 -1.40 20.18
C GLU A 452 -0.92 -2.89 19.74
N THR A 453 -2.10 -3.49 19.91
CA THR A 453 -2.37 -4.84 19.43
C THR A 453 -2.62 -4.82 17.93
N VAL A 454 -1.96 -5.72 17.22
CA VAL A 454 -2.03 -5.85 15.77
C VAL A 454 -2.30 -7.29 15.35
N TYR A 455 -2.85 -7.45 14.14
CA TYR A 455 -3.16 -8.75 13.57
C TYR A 455 -2.51 -8.88 12.20
N LEU A 456 -1.65 -9.88 12.03
CA LEU A 456 -0.97 -10.16 10.77
C LEU A 456 -1.70 -11.27 10.05
N MET A 457 -1.94 -11.13 8.74
CA MET A 457 -2.50 -12.20 7.92
C MET A 457 -1.63 -12.54 6.70
N GLY A 458 -1.57 -13.82 6.35
CA GLY A 458 -0.94 -14.29 5.12
C GLY A 458 -0.80 -15.80 5.02
N TYR A 459 0.06 -16.26 4.12
CA TYR A 459 0.23 -17.67 3.77
C TYR A 459 1.64 -18.20 4.10
N PRO A 460 1.99 -18.44 5.39
CA PRO A 460 3.25 -19.07 5.78
C PRO A 460 3.53 -20.38 5.01
N ALA A 461 4.72 -20.50 4.42
CA ALA A 461 5.07 -21.61 3.52
C ALA A 461 4.99 -22.99 4.20
N MET A 462 5.33 -23.08 5.48
CA MET A 462 5.24 -24.32 6.25
C MET A 462 3.79 -24.83 6.37
N GLN A 463 2.80 -23.93 6.40
CA GLN A 463 1.40 -24.31 6.50
C GLN A 463 0.81 -24.73 5.15
N GLN A 464 1.24 -24.10 4.05
CA GLN A 464 0.85 -24.53 2.70
C GLN A 464 1.28 -25.98 2.40
N LEU A 465 2.43 -26.41 2.94
CA LEU A 465 2.90 -27.80 2.85
C LEU A 465 2.02 -28.79 3.64
N LEU A 466 1.36 -28.35 4.71
CA LEU A 466 0.42 -29.15 5.49
C LEU A 466 -0.99 -29.19 4.88
N GLU A 467 -1.36 -28.16 4.10
CA GLU A 467 -2.66 -28.00 3.46
C GLU A 467 -2.72 -28.53 2.01
N LEU A 468 -1.73 -29.34 1.59
CA LEU A 468 -1.69 -30.01 0.28
C LEU A 468 -2.89 -30.94 0.07
N ARG A 469 -3.97 -30.40 -0.50
CA ARG A 469 -5.11 -31.19 -0.97
C ARG A 469 -4.76 -31.87 -2.29
N ARG A 470 -4.78 -33.20 -2.31
CA ARG A 470 -4.69 -33.97 -3.56
C ARG A 470 -6.04 -33.94 -4.25
N THR A 471 -6.21 -33.01 -5.18
CA THR A 471 -7.28 -33.06 -6.19
C THR A 471 -6.96 -34.18 -7.20
N GLU A 472 -7.84 -35.16 -7.35
CA GLU A 472 -7.75 -36.09 -8.47
C GLU A 472 -8.42 -35.45 -9.68
N SER A 473 -7.73 -35.45 -10.82
CA SER A 473 -8.28 -34.98 -12.09
C SER A 473 -9.53 -35.80 -12.45
N SER A 474 -10.65 -35.10 -12.70
CA SER A 474 -11.87 -35.71 -13.20
C SER A 474 -11.83 -36.00 -14.72
N ASP A 475 -10.75 -35.59 -15.40
CA ASP A 475 -10.52 -35.89 -16.81
C ASP A 475 -10.05 -37.33 -17.00
N LEU A 476 -10.92 -38.14 -17.62
CA LEU A 476 -10.65 -39.54 -17.96
C LEU A 476 -9.43 -39.73 -18.87
N SER A 477 -9.00 -38.70 -19.61
CA SER A 477 -7.84 -38.70 -20.50
C SER A 477 -6.53 -38.27 -19.83
N ASN A 478 -6.60 -37.53 -18.71
CA ASN A 478 -5.44 -37.05 -17.98
C ASN A 478 -5.51 -37.42 -16.49
N ARG A 479 -5.29 -38.72 -16.21
CA ARG A 479 -5.27 -39.30 -14.84
C ARG A 479 -4.02 -38.97 -14.02
N GLY A 480 -3.28 -37.93 -14.40
CA GLY A 480 -2.27 -37.34 -13.51
C GLY A 480 -2.96 -36.75 -12.29
N ALA A 481 -2.58 -37.17 -11.09
CA ALA A 481 -3.05 -36.54 -9.86
C ALA A 481 -2.34 -35.18 -9.68
N GLU A 482 -2.85 -34.14 -10.35
CA GLU A 482 -2.41 -32.77 -10.15
C GLU A 482 -2.74 -32.32 -8.72
N THR A 483 -1.72 -32.22 -7.87
CA THR A 483 -1.86 -31.70 -6.50
C THR A 483 -2.06 -30.18 -6.53
N ASN A 484 -3.31 -29.71 -6.57
CA ASN A 484 -3.61 -28.29 -6.45
C ASN A 484 -3.59 -27.85 -4.99
N ILE A 485 -2.72 -26.88 -4.69
CA ILE A 485 -2.75 -26.15 -3.42
C ILE A 485 -3.98 -25.24 -3.44
N VAL A 486 -4.91 -25.49 -2.53
CA VAL A 486 -6.04 -24.61 -2.19
C VAL A 486 -5.64 -23.87 -0.91
N PRO A 487 -5.12 -22.63 -0.98
CA PRO A 487 -4.47 -22.00 0.15
C PRO A 487 -5.49 -21.29 1.05
N SER A 488 -5.40 -21.47 2.37
CA SER A 488 -6.09 -20.63 3.36
C SER A 488 -5.09 -19.72 4.07
N PRO A 489 -5.33 -18.39 4.16
CA PRO A 489 -4.47 -17.52 4.95
C PRO A 489 -4.70 -17.78 6.45
N THR A 490 -3.66 -17.52 7.24
CA THR A 490 -3.67 -17.61 8.70
C THR A 490 -3.55 -16.23 9.31
N ILE A 491 -4.17 -16.04 10.48
CA ILE A 491 -4.08 -14.82 11.28
C ILE A 491 -3.31 -15.05 12.59
N VAL A 492 -2.42 -14.12 12.93
CA VAL A 492 -1.69 -14.11 14.21
C VAL A 492 -1.83 -12.74 14.87
N SER A 493 -2.14 -12.73 16.17
CA SER A 493 -2.16 -11.53 17.00
C SER A 493 -0.79 -11.26 17.61
N ALA A 494 -0.32 -10.02 17.54
CA ALA A 494 0.92 -9.57 18.14
C ALA A 494 0.78 -8.14 18.72
N VAL A 495 1.88 -7.59 19.22
CA VAL A 495 1.96 -6.23 19.77
C VAL A 495 3.10 -5.49 19.07
N ILE A 496 2.90 -4.22 18.73
CA ILE A 496 3.98 -3.39 18.18
C ILE A 496 5.01 -3.16 19.29
N GLY A 497 6.25 -3.58 19.03
CA GLY A 497 7.39 -3.37 19.93
C GLY A 497 7.90 -1.94 19.86
N ARG A 498 8.42 -1.54 18.69
CA ARG A 498 8.96 -0.19 18.45
C ARG A 498 8.97 0.24 17.00
N LYS A 499 9.09 1.55 16.76
CA LYS A 499 9.50 2.07 15.43
C LYS A 499 11.02 1.96 15.27
N VAL A 500 11.48 1.59 14.08
CA VAL A 500 12.91 1.51 13.71
C VAL A 500 13.14 2.38 12.47
N GLU A 501 14.15 3.24 12.54
CA GLU A 501 14.48 4.22 11.47
C GLU A 501 15.93 4.05 10.94
N LYS A 502 16.60 2.92 11.24
CA LYS A 502 17.98 2.61 10.82
C LYS A 502 18.23 1.11 10.60
N ASP A 503 19.23 0.83 9.76
CA ASP A 503 19.79 -0.45 9.29
C ASP A 503 19.46 -1.70 10.13
N ALA A 504 18.36 -2.38 9.77
CA ALA A 504 18.07 -3.72 10.27
C ALA A 504 18.78 -4.79 9.42
N HIS A 505 19.11 -5.94 10.00
CA HIS A 505 19.79 -7.04 9.30
C HIS A 505 18.88 -8.29 9.22
N PRO A 506 17.91 -8.32 8.28
CA PRO A 506 16.94 -9.42 8.18
C PRO A 506 17.58 -10.81 8.07
N VAL A 507 16.88 -11.76 8.67
CA VAL A 507 17.17 -13.20 8.69
C VAL A 507 16.41 -13.89 7.57
N THR A 508 15.17 -13.47 7.28
CA THR A 508 14.42 -13.86 6.08
C THR A 508 14.23 -12.64 5.16
N GLY A 509 14.26 -12.85 3.85
CA GLY A 509 14.19 -11.75 2.86
C GLY A 509 15.53 -11.02 2.61
N PRO A 510 15.56 -10.10 1.63
CA PRO A 510 16.78 -9.40 1.21
C PRO A 510 17.19 -8.28 2.16
N ARG A 511 18.49 -8.16 2.48
CA ARG A 511 19.02 -7.09 3.35
C ARG A 511 19.02 -5.73 2.65
N SER A 512 19.06 -5.71 1.32
CA SER A 512 19.08 -4.49 0.50
C SER A 512 17.89 -3.55 0.70
N PHE A 513 16.80 -3.99 1.33
CA PHE A 513 15.63 -3.15 1.61
C PHE A 513 15.46 -2.75 3.08
N ALA A 514 16.30 -3.23 4.00
CA ALA A 514 16.19 -2.90 5.43
C ALA A 514 16.65 -1.46 5.79
N LEU A 515 16.62 -0.56 4.80
CA LEU A 515 16.91 0.86 4.84
C LEU A 515 15.60 1.63 4.73
N GLY A 516 15.08 2.15 5.85
CA GLY A 516 13.84 2.92 5.86
C GLY A 516 13.17 2.96 7.22
N GLU A 517 11.93 3.48 7.25
CA GLU A 517 11.07 3.42 8.42
C GLU A 517 10.33 2.07 8.48
N TYR A 518 10.41 1.39 9.62
CA TYR A 518 9.77 0.10 9.88
C TYR A 518 9.09 0.08 11.25
N TYR A 519 8.04 -0.73 11.40
CA TYR A 519 7.61 -1.19 12.72
C TYR A 519 8.25 -2.54 13.01
N LEU A 520 8.72 -2.70 14.24
CA LEU A 520 9.21 -3.95 14.79
C LEU A 520 8.10 -4.57 15.65
N ILE A 521 7.80 -5.83 15.40
CA ILE A 521 6.89 -6.65 16.19
C ILE A 521 7.74 -7.72 16.87
N ASP A 522 7.85 -7.64 18.20
CA ASP A 522 8.72 -8.53 18.98
C ASP A 522 8.07 -9.89 19.26
N GLY A 523 8.89 -10.94 19.32
CA GLY A 523 8.45 -12.29 19.69
C GLY A 523 7.70 -13.07 18.61
N LEU A 524 7.61 -12.55 17.38
CA LEU A 524 6.94 -13.21 16.26
C LEU A 524 7.87 -13.36 15.06
N MET A 525 7.86 -14.55 14.46
CA MET A 525 8.37 -14.81 13.11
C MET A 525 7.32 -15.64 12.37
N LEU A 526 6.88 -15.19 11.20
CA LEU A 526 5.92 -15.94 10.36
C LEU A 526 6.62 -16.77 9.28
N GLY A 527 7.87 -16.45 8.95
CA GLY A 527 8.65 -17.13 7.94
C GLY A 527 8.24 -16.79 6.52
N SER A 528 8.95 -17.42 5.57
CA SER A 528 8.72 -17.24 4.14
C SER A 528 7.28 -17.54 3.72
N GLY A 529 6.76 -16.82 2.72
CA GLY A 529 5.38 -16.91 2.25
C GLY A 529 4.41 -15.91 2.91
N ALA A 530 4.66 -15.49 4.16
CA ALA A 530 3.90 -14.40 4.78
C ALA A 530 4.26 -13.01 4.21
N SER A 531 5.46 -12.85 3.64
CA SER A 531 5.96 -11.61 3.02
C SER A 531 4.96 -10.99 2.05
N GLY A 532 4.56 -9.75 2.33
CA GLY A 532 3.59 -8.96 1.59
C GLY A 532 2.17 -8.98 2.19
N GLY A 533 1.97 -9.71 3.28
CA GLY A 533 0.69 -9.80 3.99
C GLY A 533 0.31 -8.55 4.76
N PRO A 534 -0.98 -8.22 4.87
CA PRO A 534 -1.46 -7.06 5.60
C PRO A 534 -1.32 -7.22 7.13
N VAL A 535 -0.99 -6.11 7.78
CA VAL A 535 -0.98 -5.95 9.24
C VAL A 535 -2.09 -4.98 9.62
N PHE A 536 -3.07 -5.47 10.38
CA PHE A 536 -4.27 -4.74 10.81
C PHE A 536 -4.12 -4.19 12.24
N ASP A 537 -4.78 -3.07 12.50
CA ASP A 537 -5.10 -2.59 13.85
C ASP A 537 -6.33 -3.31 14.46
N GLU A 538 -6.70 -2.94 15.68
CA GLU A 538 -7.90 -3.44 16.36
C GLU A 538 -9.24 -2.97 15.75
N TYR A 539 -9.23 -2.08 14.76
CA TYR A 539 -10.42 -1.61 14.04
C TYR A 539 -10.59 -2.32 12.69
N GLY A 540 -9.61 -3.15 12.30
CA GLY A 540 -9.57 -3.81 11.00
C GLY A 540 -9.11 -2.89 9.86
N THR A 541 -8.29 -1.88 10.17
CA THR A 541 -7.58 -1.02 9.21
C THR A 541 -6.19 -1.58 8.95
N VAL A 542 -5.76 -1.70 7.70
CA VAL A 542 -4.37 -2.07 7.36
C VAL A 542 -3.45 -0.89 7.67
N ILE A 543 -2.52 -1.09 8.59
CA ILE A 543 -1.54 -0.09 9.05
C ILE A 543 -0.11 -0.37 8.57
N GLY A 544 0.15 -1.59 8.07
CA GLY A 544 1.41 -1.95 7.46
C GLY A 544 1.37 -3.25 6.66
N ILE A 545 2.52 -3.58 6.08
CA ILE A 545 2.76 -4.74 5.22
C ILE A 545 3.91 -5.55 5.82
N TYR A 546 3.66 -6.79 6.25
CA TYR A 546 4.70 -7.69 6.75
C TYR A 546 5.76 -7.92 5.66
N THR A 547 7.05 -7.87 6.00
CA THR A 547 8.14 -7.95 4.99
C THR A 547 9.17 -9.03 5.26
N ALA A 548 9.69 -9.11 6.48
CA ALA A 548 10.86 -9.92 6.81
C ALA A 548 10.89 -10.25 8.30
N ASP A 549 11.50 -11.38 8.65
CA ASP A 549 11.84 -11.72 10.02
C ASP A 549 13.29 -11.30 10.35
N LEU A 550 13.51 -10.96 11.61
CA LEU A 550 14.78 -10.64 12.25
C LEU A 550 15.05 -11.62 13.39
N LEU A 551 16.32 -11.78 13.74
CA LEU A 551 16.75 -12.24 15.04
C LEU A 551 17.51 -11.10 15.71
N ILE A 552 16.98 -10.58 16.80
CA ILE A 552 17.62 -9.57 17.65
C ILE A 552 17.94 -10.27 18.96
N ASP A 553 19.22 -10.40 19.32
CA ASP A 553 19.68 -11.07 20.54
C ASP A 553 19.10 -12.49 20.73
N LYS A 554 18.97 -13.23 19.60
CA LYS A 554 18.33 -14.56 19.48
C LYS A 554 16.81 -14.59 19.72
N VAL A 555 16.18 -13.44 19.95
CA VAL A 555 14.72 -13.28 19.96
C VAL A 555 14.23 -13.02 18.54
N GLY A 556 13.22 -13.78 18.10
CA GLY A 556 12.56 -13.56 16.82
C GLY A 556 11.77 -12.26 16.83
N ALA A 557 11.90 -11.46 15.78
CA ALA A 557 11.12 -10.25 15.58
C ALA A 557 10.70 -10.11 14.11
N THR A 558 9.69 -9.31 13.85
CA THR A 558 9.06 -9.13 12.54
C THR A 558 9.17 -7.67 12.11
N LEU A 559 9.61 -7.43 10.87
CA LEU A 559 9.60 -6.12 10.23
C LEU A 559 8.31 -5.92 9.42
N VAL A 560 7.72 -4.74 9.61
CA VAL A 560 6.51 -4.30 8.89
C VAL A 560 6.80 -2.97 8.21
N VAL A 561 6.56 -2.89 6.90
CA VAL A 561 6.61 -1.65 6.13
C VAL A 561 5.35 -0.82 6.44
N PRO A 562 5.47 0.47 6.82
CA PRO A 562 4.33 1.36 7.00
C PRO A 562 3.41 1.46 5.77
N MET A 563 2.10 1.35 5.98
CA MET A 563 1.11 1.35 4.89
C MET A 563 1.11 2.64 4.04
N LYS A 564 1.56 3.77 4.61
CA LYS A 564 1.76 5.04 3.90
C LYS A 564 2.64 4.92 2.65
N PHE A 565 3.59 3.97 2.62
CA PHE A 565 4.43 3.70 1.43
C PHE A 565 3.72 2.83 0.37
N GLY A 566 2.69 2.08 0.77
CA GLY A 566 1.76 1.42 -0.16
C GLY A 566 0.79 2.41 -0.79
N ASP A 567 0.21 3.30 0.02
CA ASP A 567 -0.65 4.41 -0.45
C ASP A 567 0.07 5.30 -1.47
N GLU A 568 1.36 5.63 -1.26
CA GLU A 568 2.19 6.34 -2.25
C GLU A 568 2.18 5.68 -3.64
N LEU A 569 2.27 4.33 -3.72
CA LEU A 569 2.19 3.61 -4.99
C LEU A 569 0.78 3.61 -5.60
N ILE A 570 -0.27 3.54 -4.77
CA ILE A 570 -1.68 3.58 -5.19
C ILE A 570 -2.02 4.96 -5.78
N GLN A 571 -1.68 6.05 -5.06
CA GLN A 571 -1.82 7.44 -5.54
C GLN A 571 -0.88 7.74 -6.73
N GLY A 572 0.06 6.86 -7.02
CA GLY A 572 0.95 6.92 -8.17
C GLY A 572 2.15 7.85 -8.03
N GLY A 573 2.51 8.25 -6.80
CA GLY A 573 3.73 8.99 -6.50
C GLY A 573 4.82 8.07 -5.98
N GLY A 574 5.79 7.71 -6.82
CA GLY A 574 6.96 6.87 -6.46
C GLY A 574 8.25 7.37 -7.09
#